data_AF-A0AB94IPH1-F1
#
_entry.id   AF-A0AB94IPH1-F1
#
_cell.length_a   1.000
_cell.length_b   1.000
_cell.length_c   1.000
_cell.angle_alpha   90.00
_cell.angle_beta   90.00
_cell.angle_gamma   90.00
#
_symmetry.space_group_name_H-M   'P 1'
#
loop_
_entity.id
_entity.type
_entity.pdbx_description
1 polymer ?
#
loop_
_entity_poly.entity_id
_entity_poly.type
_entity_poly.pdbx_seq_one_letter_code
_entity_poly.pdbx_strand_id
1 'polypeptide(L)'
;MFSFETDPLLVDDREDLIAVLRMRFGEISGEMIQQIYEIEDMNTLQRLILAAANAANWKVFLEEFQSGEDSFRLLGEEFNPLGEILKGRGDVDAV
;
A
#
# COMPACT_ATOMS: atom_id res chain seq x y z
N MET A 1 26.94 -10.00 12.53
CA MET A 1 25.95 -10.69 13.39
C MET A 1 24.74 -9.77 13.41
N PHE A 2 23.73 -10.05 12.59
CA PHE A 2 22.47 -9.30 12.59
C PHE A 2 21.55 -10.00 13.58
N SER A 3 21.33 -9.38 14.74
CA SER A 3 20.36 -9.85 15.72
C SER A 3 18.96 -9.48 15.20
N PHE A 4 18.40 -10.35 14.39
CA PHE A 4 16.97 -10.38 14.11
C PHE A 4 16.27 -10.93 15.35
N GLU A 5 16.16 -10.12 16.40
CA GLU A 5 15.03 -10.25 17.33
C GLU A 5 13.78 -9.78 16.59
N THR A 6 13.42 -10.47 15.51
CA THR A 6 12.24 -10.13 14.74
C THR A 6 11.07 -10.72 15.49
N ASP A 7 10.29 -9.83 16.10
CA ASP A 7 8.98 -10.18 16.61
C ASP A 7 8.25 -10.97 15.50
N PRO A 8 7.82 -12.22 15.74
CA PRO A 8 7.25 -13.06 14.70
C PRO A 8 6.03 -12.43 14.03
N LEU A 9 5.35 -11.49 14.70
CA LEU A 9 4.26 -10.70 14.14
C LEU A 9 4.75 -9.70 13.08
N LEU A 10 5.93 -9.10 13.26
CA LEU A 10 6.52 -8.21 12.25
C LEU A 10 6.83 -8.94 10.94
N VAL A 11 7.24 -10.21 11.00
CA VAL A 11 7.51 -11.00 9.79
C VAL A 11 6.21 -11.28 9.03
N ASP A 12 5.15 -11.67 9.75
CA ASP A 12 3.86 -12.02 9.15
C ASP A 12 3.22 -10.80 8.47
N ASP A 13 3.15 -9.66 9.16
CA ASP A 13 2.60 -8.41 8.61
C ASP A 13 3.38 -7.89 7.38
N ARG A 14 4.71 -8.07 7.34
CA ARG A 14 5.53 -7.71 6.16
C ARG A 14 5.19 -8.59 4.95
N GLU A 15 5.07 -9.90 5.17
CA GLU A 15 4.70 -10.83 4.11
C GLU A 15 3.27 -10.60 3.62
N ASP A 16 2.33 -10.27 4.52
CA ASP A 16 0.97 -9.87 4.19
C ASP A 16 0.94 -8.60 3.32
N LEU A 17 1.71 -7.56 3.70
CA LEU A 17 1.83 -6.34 2.90
C LEU A 17 2.36 -6.64 1.49
N ILE A 18 3.43 -7.43 1.40
CA ILE A 18 4.02 -7.85 0.12
C ILE A 18 3.00 -8.63 -0.72
N ALA A 19 2.26 -9.55 -0.10
CA ALA A 19 1.23 -10.33 -0.78
C ALA A 19 0.10 -9.44 -1.33
N VAL A 20 -0.41 -8.49 -0.52
CA VAL A 20 -1.45 -7.54 -0.94
C VAL A 20 -0.96 -6.69 -2.11
N LEU A 21 0.27 -6.15 -2.03
CA LEU A 21 0.85 -5.36 -3.11
C LEU A 21 0.99 -6.18 -4.39
N ARG A 22 1.42 -7.44 -4.28
CA ARG A 22 1.52 -8.34 -5.44
C ARG A 22 0.18 -8.65 -6.08
N MET A 23 -0.85 -8.89 -5.26
CA MET A 23 -2.20 -9.16 -5.74
C MET A 23 -2.84 -7.94 -6.40
N ARG A 24 -2.57 -6.73 -5.88
CA ARG A 24 -3.17 -5.47 -6.35
C ARG A 24 -2.46 -4.86 -7.55
N PHE A 25 -1.13 -4.79 -7.49
CA PHE A 25 -0.30 -4.03 -8.42
C PHE A 25 0.60 -4.89 -9.29
N GLY A 26 0.64 -6.21 -9.05
CA GLY A 26 1.45 -7.16 -9.81
C GLY A 26 2.87 -7.27 -9.28
N GLU A 27 3.86 -7.32 -10.15
CA GLU A 27 5.24 -7.53 -9.72
C GLU A 27 5.80 -6.28 -9.02
N ILE A 28 6.37 -6.47 -7.82
CA ILE A 28 7.00 -5.39 -7.04
C ILE A 28 8.52 -5.54 -7.06
N SER A 29 9.24 -4.42 -7.04
CA SER A 29 10.70 -4.43 -7.09
C SER A 29 11.32 -4.98 -5.80
N GLY A 30 12.49 -5.62 -5.94
CA GLY A 30 13.27 -6.11 -4.80
C GLY A 30 13.67 -4.99 -3.83
N GLU A 31 13.90 -3.78 -4.35
CA GLU A 31 14.16 -2.58 -3.54
C GLU A 31 12.98 -2.27 -2.62
N MET A 32 11.74 -2.33 -3.11
CA MET A 32 10.56 -2.09 -2.26
C MET A 32 10.38 -3.17 -1.20
N ILE A 33 10.62 -4.44 -1.58
CA ILE A 33 10.58 -5.55 -0.61
C ILE A 33 11.57 -5.26 0.51
N GLN A 34 12.81 -4.91 0.18
CA GLN A 34 13.81 -4.57 1.18
C GLN A 34 13.36 -3.42 2.09
N GLN A 35 12.82 -2.35 1.52
CA GLN A 35 12.31 -1.22 2.31
C GLN A 35 11.18 -1.63 3.26
N ILE A 36 10.29 -2.54 2.87
CA ILE A 36 9.24 -3.10 3.74
C ILE A 36 9.87 -3.91 4.89
N TYR A 37 10.90 -4.70 4.61
CA TYR A 37 11.63 -5.46 5.63
C TYR A 37 12.39 -4.58 6.62
N GLU A 38 12.75 -3.36 6.24
CA GLU A 38 13.38 -2.36 7.12
C GLU A 38 12.37 -1.67 8.06
N ILE A 39 11.05 -1.85 7.87
CA ILE A 39 10.03 -1.29 8.76
C ILE A 39 9.94 -2.12 10.04
N GLU A 40 10.27 -1.51 11.18
CA GLU A 40 10.25 -2.14 12.50
C GLU A 40 9.01 -1.76 13.33
N ASP A 41 8.20 -0.81 12.86
CA ASP A 41 6.98 -0.36 13.55
C ASP A 41 5.73 -1.09 13.02
N MET A 42 5.06 -1.81 13.92
CA MET A 42 3.83 -2.55 13.62
C MET A 42 2.69 -1.66 13.15
N ASN A 43 2.55 -0.45 13.70
CA ASN A 43 1.47 0.46 13.31
C ASN A 43 1.66 0.90 11.86
N THR A 44 2.90 1.17 11.46
CA THR A 44 3.29 1.52 10.10
C THR A 44 2.98 0.39 9.12
N LEU A 45 3.29 -0.86 9.46
CA LEU A 45 2.94 -2.00 8.60
C LEU A 45 1.43 -2.13 8.41
N GLN A 46 0.65 -2.14 9.49
CA GLN A 46 -0.82 -2.24 9.42
C GLN A 46 -1.43 -1.09 8.61
N ARG A 47 -0.89 0.12 8.80
CA ARG A 47 -1.26 1.32 8.05
C ARG A 47 -1.00 1.14 6.55
N LEU A 48 0.17 0.61 6.17
CA LEU A 48 0.54 0.36 4.78
C LEU A 48 -0.30 -0.76 4.15
N ILE A 49 -0.67 -1.79 4.91
CA ILE A 49 -1.58 -2.85 4.44
C ILE A 49 -2.94 -2.23 4.07
N LEU A 50 -3.48 -1.36 4.93
CA LEU A 50 -4.72 -0.65 4.66
C LEU A 50 -4.58 0.30 3.45
N ALA A 51 -3.46 1.02 3.34
CA ALA A 51 -3.21 1.87 2.18
C ALA A 51 -3.12 1.05 0.88
N ALA A 52 -2.41 -0.08 0.87
CA ALA A 52 -2.30 -0.96 -0.28
C ALA A 52 -3.66 -1.53 -0.72
N ALA A 53 -4.53 -1.83 0.25
CA ALA A 53 -5.88 -2.33 -0.02
C ALA A 53 -6.85 -1.24 -0.53
N ASN A 54 -6.61 0.04 -0.26
CA ASN A 54 -7.54 1.12 -0.62
C ASN A 54 -6.99 2.05 -1.71
N ALA A 55 -5.68 2.11 -1.94
CA ALA A 55 -5.08 2.95 -2.97
C ALA A 55 -5.69 2.64 -4.36
N ALA A 56 -6.05 3.70 -5.10
CA ALA A 56 -6.62 3.55 -6.45
C ALA A 56 -5.61 2.96 -7.45
N ASN A 57 -4.34 3.30 -7.28
CA ASN A 57 -3.24 2.81 -8.11
C ASN A 57 -1.91 2.83 -7.34
N TRP A 58 -0.88 2.27 -7.96
CA TRP A 58 0.46 2.15 -7.39
C TRP A 58 1.07 3.49 -6.97
N LYS A 59 0.79 4.57 -7.71
CA LYS A 59 1.33 5.90 -7.42
C LYS A 59 0.80 6.42 -6.08
N VAL A 60 -0.50 6.30 -5.84
CA VAL A 60 -1.13 6.70 -4.57
C VAL A 60 -0.54 5.92 -3.40
N PHE A 61 -0.32 4.61 -3.56
CA PHE A 61 0.36 3.81 -2.53
C PHE A 61 1.79 4.29 -2.27
N LEU A 62 2.57 4.54 -3.33
CA LEU A 62 3.95 5.03 -3.21
C LEU A 62 4.03 6.39 -2.50
N GLU A 63 3.09 7.29 -2.79
CA GLU A 63 3.01 8.59 -2.11
C GLU A 63 2.78 8.39 -0.60
N GLU A 64 1.86 7.52 -0.20
CA GLU A 64 1.64 7.19 1.22
C GLU A 64 2.84 6.48 1.87
N PHE A 65 3.50 5.58 1.13
CA PHE A 65 4.70 4.88 1.58
C PHE A 65 5.84 5.85 1.89
N GLN A 66 5.96 6.93 1.11
CA GLN A 66 6.97 7.97 1.30
C GLN A 66 6.55 9.05 2.30
N SER A 67 5.25 9.29 2.48
CA SER A 67 4.74 10.38 3.32
C SER A 67 4.94 10.15 4.83
N GLY A 68 5.30 8.94 5.26
CA GLY A 68 5.58 8.62 6.66
C GLY A 68 4.37 8.79 7.59
N GLU A 69 4.59 8.60 8.90
CA GLU A 69 3.54 8.56 9.93
C GLU A 69 2.64 9.81 10.00
N ASP A 70 3.15 10.98 9.60
CA ASP A 70 2.49 12.28 9.81
C ASP A 70 1.40 12.64 8.76
N SER A 71 1.30 11.92 7.64
CA SER A 71 0.39 12.26 6.55
C SER A 71 -0.45 11.09 6.06
N PHE A 72 -1.05 10.32 6.97
CA PHE A 72 -1.95 9.25 6.57
C PHE A 72 -3.26 9.77 5.99
N ARG A 73 -3.50 9.54 4.70
CA ARG A 73 -4.76 9.93 4.04
C ARG A 73 -5.51 8.69 3.54
N LEU A 74 -6.09 7.89 4.45
CA LEU A 74 -6.98 6.78 4.05
C LEU A 74 -8.29 7.20 3.37
N LEU A 75 -8.59 8.51 3.35
CA LEU A 75 -9.90 9.04 2.98
C LEU A 75 -9.73 10.12 1.91
N GLY A 76 -10.22 9.82 0.71
CA GLY A 76 -10.23 10.70 -0.45
C GLY A 76 -10.64 9.95 -1.71
N GLU A 77 -11.13 10.64 -2.75
CA GLU A 77 -11.48 10.00 -4.03
C GLU A 77 -10.28 9.29 -4.68
N GLU A 78 -9.06 9.72 -4.36
CA GLU A 78 -7.78 9.12 -4.78
C GLU A 78 -7.53 7.72 -4.15
N PHE A 79 -8.26 7.38 -3.10
CA PHE A 79 -8.25 6.07 -2.42
C PHE A 79 -9.51 5.26 -2.74
N ASN A 80 -10.19 5.57 -3.83
CA ASN A 80 -11.27 4.74 -4.34
C ASN A 80 -10.69 3.71 -5.31
N PRO A 81 -10.66 2.40 -4.98
CA PRO A 81 -10.15 1.36 -5.88
C PRO A 81 -10.96 1.24 -7.18
N LEU A 82 -12.16 1.84 -7.25
CA LEU A 82 -13.01 1.91 -8.43
C LEU A 82 -13.05 3.30 -9.06
N GLY A 83 -12.31 4.28 -8.53
CA GLY A 83 -12.35 5.67 -8.96
C GLY A 83 -12.04 5.82 -10.45
N GLU A 84 -10.98 5.17 -10.94
CA GLU A 84 -10.63 5.21 -12.36
C GLU A 84 -11.63 4.45 -13.26
N ILE A 85 -12.24 3.37 -12.74
CA ILE A 85 -13.26 2.60 -13.47
C ILE A 85 -14.56 3.40 -13.64
N LEU A 86 -14.94 4.18 -12.63
CA LEU A 86 -16.14 5.02 -12.65
C LEU A 86 -15.95 6.29 -13.50
N LYS A 87 -14.73 6.86 -13.51
CA LYS A 87 -14.41 8.07 -14.29
C LYS A 87 -14.51 7.85 -15.80
N GLY A 88 -14.31 6.62 -16.29
CA GLY A 88 -14.47 6.26 -17.70
C GLY A 88 -15.92 6.05 -18.17
N ARG A 89 -16.90 6.02 -17.27
CA ARG A 89 -18.30 5.70 -17.60
C ARG A 89 -19.24 6.91 -17.63
N GLY A 90 -18.73 8.12 -17.35
CA GLY A 90 -19.53 9.34 -17.24
C GLY A 90 -19.78 10.11 -18.54
N ASP A 91 -19.18 9.69 -19.67
CA ASP A 91 -19.24 10.44 -20.95
C ASP A 91 -19.98 9.68 -22.07
N VAL A 92 -20.94 8.83 -21.70
CA VAL A 92 -21.87 8.25 -22.69
C VAL A 92 -23.31 8.57 -22.32
N ASP A 93 -23.90 9.38 -23.19
CA ASP A 93 -25.33 9.59 -23.41
C ASP A 93 -26.05 10.64 -22.53
N ALA A 94 -25.86 11.89 -22.93
CA ALA A 94 -26.95 12.87 -22.95
C ALA A 94 -26.88 13.65 -24.28
N VAL A 95 -27.39 13.05 -25.36
CA VAL A 95 -27.70 13.73 -26.63
C VAL A 95 -29.18 13.60 -26.93
#